data_AF-A0A4R5ERV6-F1
#
_entry.id   AF-A0A4R5ERV6-F1
#
_cell.length_a   1.000
_cell.length_b   1.000
_cell.length_c   1.000
_cell.angle_alpha   90.00
_cell.angle_beta   90.00
_cell.angle_gamma   90.00
#
_symmetry.space_group_name_H-M   'P 1'
#
loop_
_entity.id
_entity.type
_entity.pdbx_description
1 polymer ?
#
loop_
_entity_poly.entity_id
_entity_poly.type
_entity_poly.pdbx_seq_one_letter_code
_entity_poly.pdbx_strand_id
1 'polypeptide(L)' 'MGIIALVIIGAAAGFLATRMMKVEADIPTTMLIGIIGALLGGLILRALLTMMGALSGFVGAVLGAMLVIWLWQTYFRR' A
#
# COMPACT_ATOMS: atom_id res chain seq x y z
N MET A 1 15.87 -1.99 -10.54
CA MET A 1 15.50 -0.71 -9.89
C MET A 1 14.94 -0.85 -8.47
N GLY A 2 14.38 -1.99 -8.02
CA GLY A 2 13.66 -2.06 -6.74
C GLY A 2 14.49 -2.15 -5.45
N ILE A 3 15.63 -2.86 -5.47
CA ILE A 3 16.36 -3.20 -4.22
C ILE A 3 17.14 -2.00 -3.67
N ILE A 4 17.82 -1.25 -4.54
CA ILE A 4 18.62 -0.07 -4.12
C ILE A 4 17.72 1.01 -3.52
N ALA A 5 16.57 1.28 -4.14
CA ALA A 5 15.58 2.21 -3.60
C ALA A 5 15.05 1.77 -2.23
N LEU A 6 14.79 0.47 -2.05
CA LEU A 6 14.37 -0.09 -0.77
C LEU A 6 15.42 0.08 0.34
N VAL A 7 16.70 -0.10 0.02
CA VAL A 7 17.79 0.11 0.97
C VAL A 7 17.89 1.58 1.36
N ILE A 8 17.77 2.51 0.40
CA ILE A 8 17.79 3.96 0.67
C ILE A 8 16.59 4.39 1.51
N ILE A 9 15.38 3.95 1.15
CA ILE A 9 14.15 4.25 1.89
C ILE A 9 14.19 3.65 3.29
N GLY A 10 14.66 2.41 3.43
CA GLY A 10 14.85 1.74 4.71
C GLY A 10 15.85 2.47 5.59
N ALA A 11 17.01 2.85 5.05
CA ALA A 11 18.01 3.62 5.80
C ALA A 11 17.47 4.99 6.25
N ALA A 12 16.76 5.71 5.37
CA ALA A 12 16.12 6.99 5.71
C ALA A 12 15.04 6.83 6.79
N ALA A 13 14.21 5.79 6.69
CA ALA A 13 13.17 5.48 7.67
C ALA A 13 13.76 5.08 9.03
N GLY A 14 14.82 4.27 9.05
CA GLY A 14 15.53 3.88 10.27
C GLY A 14 16.17 5.06 11.00
N PHE A 15 16.82 5.96 10.25
CA PHE A 15 17.38 7.20 10.80
C PHE A 15 16.30 8.13 11.36
N LEU A 16 15.18 8.28 10.65
CA LEU A 16 14.06 9.10 11.11
C LEU A 16 13.42 8.51 12.39
N ALA A 17 13.21 7.19 12.42
CA ALA A 17 12.61 6.51 13.58
C ALA A 17 13.49 6.60 14.84
N THR A 18 14.78 6.29 14.72
CA THR A 18 15.74 6.40 15.84
C THR A 18 15.85 7.83 16.36
N ARG A 19 15.84 8.84 15.47
CA ARG A 19 15.83 10.26 15.85
C ARG A 19 14.54 10.68 16.56
N MET A 20 13.37 10.24 16.08
CA MET A 20 12.07 10.52 16.71
C MET A 20 11.94 9.84 18.07
N MET A 21 12.49 8.65 18.23
CA MET A 21 12.44 7.89 19.49
C MET A 21 13.57 8.25 20.46
N LYS A 22 14.46 9.19 20.09
CA LYS A 22 15.66 9.59 20.88
C LYS A 22 16.53 8.39 21.29
N VAL A 23 16.59 7.37 20.44
CA VAL A 23 17.43 6.19 20.66
C VAL A 23 18.73 6.40 19.91
N GLU A 24 19.83 6.51 20.65
CA GLU A 24 21.18 6.53 20.08
C GLU A 24 21.57 5.08 19.72
N ALA A 25 21.16 4.66 18.53
CA ALA A 25 21.52 3.37 17.96
C ALA A 25 22.68 3.54 16.98
N ASP A 26 23.65 2.62 17.02
CA ASP A 26 24.75 2.60 16.04
C ASP A 26 24.23 2.51 14.59
N ILE A 27 25.04 2.97 13.64
CA ILE A 27 24.74 2.97 12.19
C ILE A 27 24.19 1.61 11.69
N PRO A 28 24.82 0.45 11.98
CA PRO A 28 24.29 -0.85 11.54
C PRO A 28 22.94 -1.21 12.19
N THR A 29 22.74 -0.87 13.47
CA THR A 29 21.47 -1.12 14.18
C THR A 29 20.34 -0.29 13.59
N THR A 30 20.60 0.98 13.31
CA THR A 30 19.66 1.91 12.65
C THR A 30 19.26 1.40 11.27
N MET A 31 20.21 0.89 10.49
CA MET A 31 19.95 0.29 9.19
C MET A 31 19.10 -0.98 9.29
N LEU A 32 19.37 -1.84 10.27
CA LEU A 32 18.59 -3.06 10.50
C LEU A 32 17.14 -2.76 10.87
N ILE A 33 16.93 -1.80 11.78
CA ILE A 33 15.60 -1.30 12.16
C ILE A 33 14.89 -0.73 10.94
N GLY A 34 15.60 0.04 10.10
CA GLY A 34 15.10 0.59 8.86
C GLY A 34 14.62 -0.47 7.86
N ILE A 35 15.40 -1.54 7.68
CA ILE A 35 15.04 -2.67 6.79
C ILE A 35 13.80 -3.39 7.34
N ILE A 36 13.78 -3.72 8.63
CA ILE A 36 12.63 -4.38 9.27
C ILE A 36 11.38 -3.50 9.17
N GLY A 37 11.51 -2.20 9.43
CA GLY A 37 10.45 -1.22 9.30
C GLY A 37 9.93 -1.08 7.87
N ALA A 38 10.81 -1.10 6.85
CA ALA A 38 10.41 -1.06 5.45
C ALA A 38 9.66 -2.33 5.01
N LEU A 39 10.06 -3.50 5.50
CA LEU A 39 9.37 -4.77 5.24
C LEU A 39 7.97 -4.78 5.87
N LEU A 40 7.87 -4.38 7.15
CA LEU A 40 6.60 -4.29 7.86
C LEU A 40 5.68 -3.22 7.27
N GLY A 41 6.21 -2.03 7.01
CA GLY A 41 5.46 -0.93 6.40
C GLY A 41 4.95 -1.30 5.00
N GLY A 42 5.77 -1.98 4.19
CA GLY A 42 5.37 -2.50 2.89
C GLY A 42 4.25 -3.53 3.00
N LEU A 43 4.30 -4.43 3.98
CA LEU A 43 3.25 -5.44 4.22
C LEU A 43 1.94 -4.80 4.67
N ILE A 44 1.99 -3.89 5.63
CA ILE A 44 0.81 -3.17 6.15
C ILE A 44 0.17 -2.34 5.04
N LEU A 45 0.97 -1.61 4.28
CA LEU A 45 0.46 -0.78 3.19
C LEU A 45 -0.18 -1.64 2.09
N ARG A 46 0.42 -2.79 1.75
CA ARG A 46 -0.18 -3.76 0.81
C ARG A 46 -1.52 -4.27 1.32
N ALA A 47 -1.63 -4.63 2.60
CA ALA A 47 -2.87 -5.09 3.19
C ALA A 47 -3.97 -4.02 3.10
N LEU A 48 -3.63 -2.78 3.49
CA LEU A 48 -4.54 -1.63 3.38
C LEU A 48 -5.01 -1.38 1.95
N LEU A 49 -4.08 -1.33 1.00
CA LEU A 49 -4.40 -1.11 -0.42
C LEU A 49 -5.24 -2.25 -1.00
N THR A 50 -5.01 -3.50 -0.58
CA THR A 50 -5.81 -4.65 -1.02
C THR A 50 -7.24 -4.55 -0.50
N MET A 51 -7.42 -4.18 0.77
CA MET A 51 -8.75 -3.96 1.37
C MET A 51 -9.49 -2.81 0.69
N MET A 52 -8.81 -1.68 0.47
CA MET A 52 -9.39 -0.54 -0.25
C MET A 52 -9.75 -0.92 -1.69
N GLY A 53 -8.84 -1.61 -2.39
CA GLY A 53 -9.06 -2.07 -3.76
C GLY A 53 -10.23 -3.04 -3.90
N ALA A 54 -10.42 -3.95 -2.93
CA ALA A 54 -11.55 -4.87 -2.91
C ALA A 54 -12.89 -4.12 -2.76
N LEU A 55 -12.95 -3.14 -1.86
CA LEU A 55 -14.14 -2.30 -1.68
C LEU A 55 -14.43 -1.45 -2.92
N SER A 56 -13.40 -0.83 -3.50
CA SER A 56 -13.53 -0.10 -4.77
C SER A 56 -13.98 -1.00 -5.92
N GLY A 57 -13.47 -2.23 -5.99
CA GLY A 57 -13.86 -3.22 -6.97
C GLY A 57 -15.33 -3.64 -6.83
N PHE A 58 -15.81 -3.80 -5.60
CA PHE A 58 -17.22 -4.09 -5.34
C PHE A 58 -18.14 -2.95 -5.82
N VAL A 59 -17.82 -1.71 -5.47
CA VAL A 59 -18.58 -0.54 -5.93
C VAL A 59 -18.57 -0.44 -7.46
N GLY A 60 -17.41 -0.62 -8.08
CA GLY A 60 -17.27 -0.64 -9.54
C GLY A 60 -18.10 -1.74 -10.21
N ALA A 61 -18.13 -2.94 -9.62
CA ALA A 61 -18.93 -4.05 -10.13
C ALA A 61 -20.44 -3.79 -10.04
N VAL A 62 -20.91 -3.23 -8.92
CA VAL A 62 -22.33 -2.85 -8.75
C VAL A 62 -22.72 -1.80 -9.79
N LEU A 63 -21.92 -0.74 -9.94
CA LEU A 63 -22.18 0.30 -10.95
C LEU A 63 -22.13 -0.25 -12.37
N GLY A 64 -21.18 -1.13 -12.68
CA GLY A 64 -21.09 -1.81 -13.97
C GLY A 64 -22.32 -2.68 -14.26
N ALA A 65 -22.79 -3.44 -13.28
CA ALA A 65 -23.99 -4.27 -13.43
C ALA A 65 -25.25 -3.41 -13.67
N MET A 66 -25.41 -2.31 -12.93
CA MET A 66 -26.51 -1.36 -13.16
C MET A 66 -26.49 -0.80 -14.59
N LEU A 67 -25.31 -0.46 -15.10
CA LEU A 67 -25.13 0.09 -16.44
C LEU A 67 -25.48 -0.94 -17.53
N VAL A 68 -25.06 -2.20 -17.35
CA VAL A 68 -25.40 -3.30 -18.25
C VAL A 68 -26.91 -3.56 -18.27
N ILE A 69 -27.55 -3.61 -17.09
CA ILE A 69 -29.01 -3.81 -16.99
C ILE A 69 -29.76 -2.66 -17.68
N TRP A 70 -29.32 -1.43 -17.47
CA TRP A 70 -29.90 -0.25 -18.12
C TRP A 70 -29.78 -0.31 -19.64
N LEU A 71 -28.62 -0.71 -20.17
CA LEU A 71 -28.42 -0.92 -21.60
C LEU A 71 -29.36 -2.01 -22.14
N TRP A 72 -29.44 -3.15 -21.45
CA TRP A 72 -30.32 -4.24 -21.85
C TRP A 72 -31.78 -3.80 -21.90
N GLN A 73 -32.26 -3.07 -20.89
CA GLN A 73 -33.62 -2.55 -20.88
C GLN A 73 -33.88 -1.54 -22.00
N THR A 74 -32.90 -0.69 -22.30
CA THR A 74 -33.03 0.38 -23.30
C THR A 74 -33.05 -0.16 -24.73
N TYR A 75 -32.20 -1.14 -25.05
CA TYR A 75 -31.99 -1.61 -26.41
C TYR A 75 -32.72 -2.92 -26.74
N PHE A 76 -32.86 -3.85 -25.79
CA PHE A 76 -33.46 -5.17 -26.01
C PHE A 76 -34.91 -5.28 -25.56
N ARG A 77 -35.41 -4.35 -24.74
CA ARG A 77 -36.80 -4.35 -24.23
C ARG A 77 -37.74 -3.38 -24.95
N ARG A 78 -37.30 -2.84 -26.09
CA ARG A 78 -38.18 -2.16 -27.05
C ARG A 78 -38.74 -3.16 -28.05
#